data_AF-A0A850R617-F1
#
_entry.id   AF-A0A850R617-F1
#
_cell.length_a   1.000
_cell.length_b   1.000
_cell.length_c   1.000
_cell.angle_alpha   90.00
_cell.angle_beta   90.00
_cell.angle_gamma   90.00
#
_symmetry.space_group_name_H-M   'P 1'
#
loop_
_entity.id
_entity.type
_entity.pdbx_description
1 polymer ?
#
loop_
_entity_poly.entity_id
_entity_poly.type
_entity_poly.pdbx_seq_one_letter_code
_entity_poly.pdbx_strand_id
1 'polypeptide(L)'
;MTPVQRAVLNKVRKVTSNHDTYSSCDHLDAGQLYRRTLLHSQKARILGRLLLLRPAQSDHHDPHPDDDPAIDRQDAEDLISIRWDRLRTTMSHGIDPRNLGASAFRRRYDLSYAYVAGSMYKGIASKELVVRMGEAGLLGFLGTGGLGLDRIASDLDHIRSRLGDRHTYGSNLLASPFNPELEQAIVDLFLEHDVPCIEASAFTQMSPDLVRFRVTGLQRGPDGVVHSPRKVFAKVSRPEIAEQFLSPAPPQVLDKLRLQGLITRYEAELAAEIPMADDLCVEADSGGHTDQGVASTRLPVMLRMRDDLRRRHGYPAQICVGLAGGLGTPEAIAAAFVLGADFVLTGSINQCSVESGASEVVKDLLQEAEVQDTDIVPAGDMFELGAKVQVFKKGLLFPGRAKKLYDLYRQCASIDDIDPKTREQIEQRWFGRGFDEVYDETRRYYHRVMPGVIERAEMNPKQKMALIFRWYFVHTSRLALQGNENHRSDYQIHCGPALGAFNTWVKGTPLESWRNRHVDDMAEKLMAGAAQVLDSRYQRFFAGPGQGNHPDTPRIHEIQSARDL
;
A
#
# COMPACT_ATOMS: atom_id res chain seq x y z
N MET A 1 53.27 13.92 14.00
CA MET A 1 52.50 13.92 12.73
C MET A 1 53.47 13.80 11.57
N THR A 2 53.26 12.79 10.72
CA THR A 2 54.01 12.63 9.47
C THR A 2 53.71 13.78 8.49
N PRO A 3 54.58 14.07 7.50
CA PRO A 3 54.33 15.10 6.49
C PRO A 3 52.98 14.92 5.77
N VAL A 4 52.60 13.68 5.50
CA VAL A 4 51.30 13.29 4.92
C VAL A 4 50.14 13.67 5.84
N GLN A 5 50.23 13.38 7.14
CA GLN A 5 49.21 13.78 8.11
C GLN A 5 49.07 15.31 8.17
N ARG A 6 50.17 16.05 8.02
CA ARG A 6 50.18 17.53 8.03
C ARG A 6 49.55 18.12 6.76
N ALA A 7 49.81 17.52 5.59
CA ALA A 7 49.21 17.91 4.32
C ALA A 7 47.69 17.65 4.28
N VAL A 8 47.25 16.51 4.82
CA VAL A 8 45.83 16.17 4.95
C VAL A 8 45.13 17.11 5.93
N LEU A 9 45.74 17.41 7.08
CA LEU A 9 45.17 18.34 8.07
C LEU A 9 45.02 19.75 7.48
N ASN A 10 46.00 20.21 6.70
CA ASN A 10 45.94 21.52 6.03
C ASN A 10 44.87 21.57 4.94
N LYS A 11 44.64 20.46 4.21
CA LYS A 11 43.60 20.38 3.18
C LYS A 11 42.19 20.26 3.78
N VAL A 12 42.05 19.56 4.90
CA VAL A 12 40.81 19.53 5.70
C VAL A 12 40.49 20.92 6.27
N ARG A 13 41.48 21.62 6.85
CA ARG A 13 41.32 23.00 7.34
C ARG A 13 40.84 23.96 6.25
N LYS A 14 41.36 23.83 5.02
CA LYS A 14 40.98 24.65 3.86
C LYS A 14 39.56 24.37 3.34
N VAL A 15 39.05 23.16 3.54
CA VAL A 15 37.68 22.77 3.16
C VAL A 15 36.67 23.17 4.24
N THR A 16 37.07 23.16 5.51
CA THR A 16 36.22 23.60 6.63
C THR A 16 36.18 25.11 6.83
N SER A 17 37.14 25.88 6.30
CA SER A 17 37.17 27.35 6.41
C SER A 17 36.19 28.08 5.48
N ASN A 18 35.40 27.36 4.66
CA ASN A 18 34.34 27.94 3.82
C ASN A 18 32.94 27.86 4.48
N HIS A 19 32.85 27.48 5.75
CA HIS A 19 31.64 27.54 6.54
C HIS A 19 31.91 28.34 7.82
N ASP A 20 31.66 29.65 7.76
CA ASP A 20 31.53 30.49 8.95
C ASP A 20 30.26 30.06 9.70
N THR A 21 30.45 29.38 10.83
CA THR A 21 29.61 29.50 12.03
C THR A 21 30.19 28.57 13.11
N TYR A 22 30.82 29.17 14.12
CA TYR A 22 30.64 28.93 15.56
C TYR A 22 31.87 29.51 16.29
N SER A 23 31.66 30.72 16.80
CA SER A 23 32.50 31.33 17.82
C SER A 23 32.26 30.63 19.16
N SER A 24 33.30 30.61 20.00
CA SER A 24 33.40 30.05 21.36
C SER A 24 33.57 28.53 21.49
N CYS A 25 34.81 28.10 21.72
CA CYS A 25 35.21 27.01 22.61
C CYS A 25 36.74 26.94 22.61
N ASP A 26 37.38 27.84 23.36
CA ASP A 26 38.77 27.64 23.77
C ASP A 26 38.82 26.41 24.68
N HIS A 27 39.78 25.51 24.42
CA HIS A 27 40.04 24.23 25.09
C HIS A 27 39.30 22.99 24.55
N LEU A 28 39.62 22.57 23.31
CA LEU A 28 39.44 21.18 22.88
C LEU A 28 40.72 20.65 22.21
N ASP A 29 41.19 19.50 22.69
CA ASP A 29 42.35 18.76 22.19
C ASP A 29 42.16 18.32 20.73
N ALA A 30 43.24 18.39 19.92
CA ALA A 30 43.22 18.10 18.49
C ALA A 30 42.71 16.68 18.17
N GLY A 31 42.86 15.73 19.11
CA GLY A 31 42.29 14.38 19.02
C GLY A 31 40.75 14.32 19.10
N GLN A 32 40.11 15.25 19.81
CA GLN A 32 38.65 15.31 19.93
C GLN A 32 38.00 16.00 18.72
N LEU A 33 38.66 17.00 18.13
CA LEU A 33 38.23 17.61 16.87
C LEU A 33 38.23 16.58 15.74
N TYR A 34 39.28 15.74 15.67
CA TYR A 34 39.43 14.68 14.67
C TYR A 34 38.32 13.61 14.74
N ARG A 35 37.91 13.21 15.96
CA ARG A 35 36.81 12.23 16.14
C ARG A 35 35.45 12.80 15.77
N ARG A 36 35.19 14.10 15.98
CA ARG A 36 33.92 14.75 15.60
C ARG A 36 33.77 14.90 14.09
N THR A 37 34.83 15.21 13.35
CA THR A 37 34.76 15.37 11.87
C THR A 37 34.49 14.05 11.14
N LEU A 38 34.95 12.91 11.69
CA LEU A 38 34.70 11.56 11.17
C LEU A 38 33.24 11.07 11.37
N LEU A 39 32.48 11.73 12.25
CA LEU A 39 31.09 11.37 12.55
C LEU A 39 30.06 12.07 11.66
N HIS A 40 30.42 13.10 10.90
CA HIS A 40 29.45 13.89 10.11
C HIS A 40 29.66 13.90 8.59
N SER A 41 30.76 13.34 8.06
CA SER A 41 30.89 13.14 6.61
C SER A 41 31.01 11.67 6.23
N GLN A 42 30.09 11.19 5.39
CA GLN A 42 30.17 9.87 4.76
C GLN A 42 31.52 9.68 4.01
N LYS A 43 32.09 10.77 3.47
CA LYS A 43 33.41 10.78 2.81
C LYS A 43 34.56 10.34 3.72
N ALA A 44 34.58 10.74 5.00
CA ALA A 44 35.65 10.37 5.93
C ALA A 44 35.55 8.90 6.41
N ARG A 45 34.32 8.37 6.55
CA ARG A 45 34.10 6.95 6.92
C ARG A 45 34.53 5.98 5.82
N ILE A 46 34.32 6.35 4.56
CA ILE A 46 34.77 5.56 3.40
C ILE A 46 36.30 5.56 3.31
N LEU A 47 36.93 6.74 3.48
CA LEU A 47 38.40 6.85 3.50
C LEU A 47 39.05 6.04 4.64
N GLY A 48 38.42 6.02 5.82
CA GLY A 48 38.90 5.26 6.98
C GLY A 48 38.82 3.74 6.81
N ARG A 49 37.79 3.22 6.12
CA ARG A 49 37.70 1.79 5.78
C ARG A 49 38.66 1.38 4.66
N LEU A 50 38.99 2.29 3.75
CA LEU A 50 39.94 2.06 2.66
C LEU A 50 41.41 1.99 3.11
N LEU A 51 41.75 2.60 4.25
CA LEU A 51 43.11 2.54 4.84
C LEU A 51 43.38 1.27 5.68
N LEU A 52 42.35 0.46 5.96
CA LEU A 52 42.46 -0.73 6.84
C LEU A 52 42.56 -2.07 6.09
N LEU A 53 42.60 -2.07 4.75
CA LEU A 53 42.78 -3.27 3.95
C LEU A 53 44.18 -3.29 3.35
N ARG A 54 45.14 -3.94 4.03
CA ARG A 54 46.38 -4.40 3.39
C ARG A 54 46.18 -5.85 2.89
N PRO A 55 46.65 -6.21 1.68
CA PRO A 55 46.78 -7.61 1.31
C PRO A 55 48.01 -8.22 2.01
N ALA A 56 47.90 -9.51 2.33
CA ALA A 56 48.99 -10.31 2.88
C ALA A 56 49.82 -10.92 1.74
N GLN A 57 51.16 -10.77 1.77
CA GLN A 57 52.15 -11.87 1.86
C GLN A 57 53.56 -11.52 1.32
N SER A 58 54.53 -12.13 2.01
CA SER A 58 55.84 -12.70 1.62
C SER A 58 57.06 -11.84 1.25
N ASP A 59 58.11 -12.14 2.01
CA ASP A 59 59.55 -12.27 1.73
C ASP A 59 60.51 -11.08 1.80
N HIS A 60 61.55 -11.36 2.60
CA HIS A 60 62.79 -10.66 2.93
C HIS A 60 63.33 -9.63 1.93
N HIS A 61 63.37 -8.37 2.38
CA HIS A 61 64.58 -7.54 2.36
C HIS A 61 64.36 -6.29 3.26
N ASP A 62 65.32 -6.00 4.14
CA ASP A 62 65.37 -4.74 4.89
C ASP A 62 65.60 -3.57 3.92
N PRO A 63 64.73 -2.53 3.87
CA PRO A 63 65.02 -1.32 3.12
C PRO A 63 65.65 -0.25 4.04
N HIS A 64 66.70 0.37 3.51
CA HIS A 64 67.43 1.52 4.07
C HIS A 64 66.52 2.78 4.14
N PRO A 65 66.81 3.79 5.00
CA PRO A 65 65.84 4.85 5.35
C PRO A 65 65.58 5.95 4.30
N ASP A 66 65.93 5.78 3.02
CA ASP A 66 65.87 6.87 2.02
C ASP A 66 65.14 6.53 0.70
N ASP A 67 64.49 5.36 0.57
CA ASP A 67 63.67 5.05 -0.61
C ASP A 67 62.18 5.37 -0.35
N ASP A 68 61.83 6.65 -0.50
CA ASP A 68 60.43 7.11 -0.58
C ASP A 68 59.97 7.00 -2.04
N PRO A 69 59.09 6.05 -2.43
CA PRO A 69 58.47 6.11 -3.74
C PRO A 69 57.49 7.28 -3.67
N ALA A 70 57.93 8.44 -4.16
CA ALA A 70 57.06 9.57 -4.42
C ALA A 70 55.96 9.09 -5.37
N ILE A 71 54.81 8.70 -4.82
CA ILE A 71 53.59 8.50 -5.62
C ILE A 71 53.33 9.87 -6.24
N ASP A 72 53.53 9.96 -7.55
CA ASP A 72 53.32 11.19 -8.30
C ASP A 72 51.88 11.67 -8.04
N ARG A 73 51.72 12.98 -7.89
CA ARG A 73 50.39 13.60 -7.77
C ARG A 73 49.50 13.19 -8.94
N GLN A 74 50.10 12.99 -10.11
CA GLN A 74 49.44 12.49 -11.30
C GLN A 74 48.92 11.06 -11.11
N ASP A 75 49.73 10.14 -10.57
CA ASP A 75 49.32 8.74 -10.29
C ASP A 75 48.20 8.64 -9.25
N ALA A 76 48.21 9.52 -8.24
CA ALA A 76 47.14 9.58 -7.25
C ALA A 76 45.84 10.16 -7.83
N GLU A 77 45.92 11.16 -8.71
CA GLU A 77 44.78 11.72 -9.43
C GLU A 77 44.22 10.73 -10.46
N ASP A 78 45.08 9.97 -11.13
CA ASP A 78 44.71 8.92 -12.09
C ASP A 78 44.09 7.72 -11.37
N LEU A 79 44.60 7.29 -10.22
CA LEU A 79 43.98 6.24 -9.39
C LEU A 79 42.61 6.66 -8.83
N ILE A 80 42.44 7.95 -8.50
CA ILE A 80 41.14 8.52 -8.10
C ILE A 80 40.20 8.58 -9.30
N SER A 81 40.68 9.03 -10.46
CA SER A 81 39.94 9.11 -11.73
C SER A 81 39.47 7.73 -12.20
N ILE A 82 40.37 6.73 -12.26
CA ILE A 82 40.07 5.34 -12.62
C ILE A 82 39.08 4.70 -11.63
N ARG A 83 39.12 5.08 -10.34
CA ARG A 83 38.13 4.62 -9.35
C ARG A 83 36.79 5.35 -9.45
N TRP A 84 36.76 6.62 -9.84
CA TRP A 84 35.54 7.34 -10.16
C TRP A 84 34.91 6.86 -11.45
N ASP A 85 35.71 6.53 -12.46
CA ASP A 85 35.24 5.94 -13.71
C ASP A 85 34.79 4.50 -13.46
N ARG A 86 35.47 3.71 -12.62
CA ARG A 86 34.90 2.43 -12.16
C ARG A 86 33.60 2.62 -11.39
N LEU A 87 33.50 3.58 -10.47
CA LEU A 87 32.23 3.89 -9.79
C LEU A 87 31.14 4.36 -10.77
N ARG A 88 31.46 5.18 -11.77
CA ARG A 88 30.55 5.60 -12.85
C ARG A 88 30.15 4.42 -13.74
N THR A 89 31.07 3.50 -14.01
CA THR A 89 30.82 2.30 -14.82
C THR A 89 29.98 1.28 -14.01
N THR A 90 30.19 1.18 -12.69
CA THR A 90 29.30 0.45 -11.77
C THR A 90 27.95 1.15 -11.61
N MET A 91 27.89 2.49 -11.70
CA MET A 91 26.66 3.28 -11.76
C MET A 91 26.01 3.32 -13.16
N SER A 92 26.62 2.68 -14.18
CA SER A 92 26.07 2.62 -15.55
C SER A 92 25.13 1.42 -15.77
N HIS A 93 24.90 0.61 -14.74
CA HIS A 93 23.85 -0.41 -14.77
C HIS A 93 22.60 0.20 -14.14
N GLY A 94 21.56 0.42 -14.96
CA GLY A 94 20.29 0.96 -14.51
C GLY A 94 19.71 0.18 -13.34
N ILE A 95 18.86 0.83 -12.54
CA ILE A 95 18.20 0.18 -11.40
C ILE A 95 17.32 -0.96 -11.92
N ASP A 96 17.56 -2.19 -11.48
CA ASP A 96 16.67 -3.32 -11.76
C ASP A 96 15.35 -3.12 -10.99
N PRO A 97 14.18 -3.15 -11.66
CA PRO A 97 12.88 -2.99 -10.98
C PRO A 97 12.61 -4.04 -9.89
N ARG A 98 13.22 -5.23 -9.99
CA ARG A 98 13.13 -6.27 -8.94
C ARG A 98 13.88 -5.89 -7.68
N ASN A 99 14.76 -4.89 -7.71
CA ASN A 99 15.46 -4.37 -6.54
C ASN A 99 14.67 -3.28 -5.80
N LEU A 100 13.54 -2.82 -6.34
CA LEU A 100 12.67 -1.88 -5.64
C LEU A 100 11.91 -2.59 -4.50
N GLY A 101 11.89 -1.95 -3.33
CA GLY A 101 11.26 -2.48 -2.13
C GLY A 101 12.05 -3.61 -1.44
N ALA A 102 11.47 -4.16 -0.38
CA ALA A 102 12.11 -5.13 0.49
C ALA A 102 12.18 -6.52 -0.14
N SER A 103 13.38 -7.08 -0.21
CA SER A 103 13.59 -8.48 -0.63
C SER A 103 12.97 -9.50 0.33
N ALA A 104 12.83 -9.14 1.61
CA ALA A 104 12.13 -9.95 2.61
C ALA A 104 10.64 -10.12 2.28
N PHE A 105 9.99 -9.05 1.81
CA PHE A 105 8.59 -9.09 1.37
C PHE A 105 8.43 -10.02 0.16
N ARG A 106 9.27 -9.83 -0.86
CA ARG A 106 9.28 -10.70 -2.06
C ARG A 106 9.50 -12.17 -1.73
N ARG A 107 10.48 -12.49 -0.87
CA ARG A 107 10.72 -13.88 -0.45
C ARG A 107 9.59 -14.47 0.37
N ARG A 108 8.89 -13.67 1.19
CA ARG A 108 7.79 -14.15 2.05
C ARG A 108 6.61 -14.66 1.21
N TYR A 109 6.36 -14.02 0.08
CA TYR A 109 5.19 -14.26 -0.76
C TYR A 109 5.54 -14.87 -2.13
N ASP A 110 6.81 -15.19 -2.37
CA ASP A 110 7.37 -15.66 -3.65
C ASP A 110 7.06 -14.73 -4.84
N LEU A 111 7.44 -13.46 -4.71
CA LEU A 111 7.11 -12.41 -5.68
C LEU A 111 8.29 -11.94 -6.51
N SER A 112 8.03 -11.65 -7.79
CA SER A 112 8.97 -11.00 -8.70
C SER A 112 9.20 -9.52 -8.33
N TYR A 113 8.12 -8.84 -7.91
CA TYR A 113 8.13 -7.42 -7.57
C TYR A 113 7.53 -7.18 -6.18
N ALA A 114 7.98 -6.13 -5.50
CA ALA A 114 7.37 -5.66 -4.25
C ALA A 114 6.09 -4.84 -4.56
N TYR A 115 5.13 -5.49 -5.23
CA TYR A 115 3.93 -4.88 -5.79
C TYR A 115 2.71 -5.75 -5.48
N VAL A 116 1.59 -5.11 -5.14
CA VAL A 116 0.35 -5.75 -4.73
C VAL A 116 -0.85 -5.12 -5.44
N ALA A 117 -1.82 -5.94 -5.86
CA ALA A 117 -3.16 -5.47 -6.18
C ALA A 117 -4.07 -5.63 -4.95
N GLY A 118 -4.53 -4.50 -4.39
CA GLY A 118 -5.43 -4.49 -3.23
C GLY A 118 -6.84 -4.95 -3.59
N SER A 119 -7.60 -5.35 -2.56
CA SER A 119 -8.97 -5.79 -2.78
C SER A 119 -9.90 -4.64 -3.19
N MET A 120 -10.95 -5.01 -3.94
CA MET A 120 -12.02 -4.11 -4.36
C MET A 120 -13.34 -4.87 -4.19
N TYR A 121 -14.25 -4.30 -3.39
CA TYR A 121 -15.46 -4.95 -2.87
C TYR A 121 -16.34 -5.61 -3.96
N LYS A 122 -17.23 -6.52 -3.55
CA LYS A 122 -18.21 -7.22 -4.41
C LYS A 122 -17.58 -7.95 -5.60
N GLY A 123 -16.36 -8.48 -5.43
CA GLY A 123 -15.66 -9.21 -6.47
C GLY A 123 -15.14 -8.35 -7.62
N ILE A 124 -15.05 -7.03 -7.46
CA ILE A 124 -14.37 -6.16 -8.43
C ILE A 124 -12.90 -6.57 -8.54
N ALA A 125 -12.24 -6.80 -7.40
CA ALA A 125 -11.02 -7.60 -7.38
C ALA A 125 -11.44 -9.06 -7.47
N SER A 126 -11.60 -9.51 -8.71
CA SER A 126 -12.19 -10.80 -9.08
C SER A 126 -11.22 -11.95 -8.84
N LYS A 127 -11.73 -13.18 -8.92
CA LYS A 127 -10.87 -14.38 -8.95
C LYS A 127 -9.95 -14.39 -10.16
N GLU A 128 -10.40 -13.89 -11.31
CA GLU A 128 -9.59 -13.80 -12.54
C GLU A 128 -8.40 -12.85 -12.35
N LEU A 129 -8.62 -11.73 -11.66
CA LEU A 129 -7.57 -10.76 -11.32
C LEU A 129 -6.53 -11.41 -10.38
N VAL A 130 -6.99 -12.10 -9.34
CA VAL A 130 -6.10 -12.76 -8.38
C VAL A 130 -5.30 -13.88 -9.04
N VAL A 131 -5.93 -14.69 -9.91
CA VAL A 131 -5.24 -15.72 -10.68
C VAL A 131 -4.18 -15.11 -11.59
N ARG A 132 -4.52 -14.04 -12.33
CA ARG A 132 -3.57 -13.37 -13.23
C ARG A 132 -2.36 -12.81 -12.50
N MET A 133 -2.58 -12.19 -11.34
CA MET A 133 -1.49 -11.71 -10.47
C MET A 133 -0.63 -12.87 -9.98
N GLY A 134 -1.24 -13.95 -9.46
CA GLY A 134 -0.52 -15.11 -8.95
C GLY A 134 0.34 -15.81 -10.00
N GLU A 135 -0.20 -16.03 -11.21
CA GLU A 135 0.53 -16.63 -12.34
C GLU A 135 1.75 -15.79 -12.77
N ALA A 136 1.72 -14.48 -12.55
CA ALA A 136 2.83 -13.57 -12.83
C ALA A 136 3.85 -13.43 -11.68
N GLY A 137 3.69 -14.18 -10.58
CA GLY A 137 4.51 -14.01 -9.38
C GLY A 137 4.27 -12.67 -8.69
N LEU A 138 3.02 -12.23 -8.63
CA LEU A 138 2.54 -11.02 -7.96
C LEU A 138 1.44 -11.38 -6.95
N LEU A 139 1.20 -10.49 -5.98
CA LEU A 139 0.17 -10.70 -4.96
C LEU A 139 -1.10 -9.92 -5.31
N GLY A 140 -2.24 -10.60 -5.30
CA GLY A 140 -3.57 -10.00 -5.43
C GLY A 140 -4.53 -10.49 -4.34
N PHE A 141 -5.45 -9.63 -3.91
CA PHE A 141 -6.45 -9.94 -2.89
C PHE A 141 -7.87 -10.01 -3.46
N LEU A 142 -8.55 -11.14 -3.26
CA LEU A 142 -9.96 -11.31 -3.64
C LEU A 142 -10.85 -10.33 -2.88
N GLY A 143 -11.74 -9.64 -3.61
CA GLY A 143 -12.66 -8.64 -3.08
C GLY A 143 -13.92 -9.22 -2.43
N THR A 144 -13.80 -9.80 -1.24
CA THR A 144 -14.91 -10.48 -0.54
C THR A 144 -15.96 -9.54 0.05
N GLY A 145 -15.63 -8.25 0.27
CA GLY A 145 -16.52 -7.28 0.89
C GLY A 145 -17.92 -7.25 0.26
N GLY A 146 -18.92 -7.71 1.02
CA GLY A 146 -20.32 -7.77 0.59
C GLY A 146 -20.69 -8.92 -0.35
N LEU A 147 -19.81 -9.88 -0.61
CA LEU A 147 -20.17 -11.15 -1.24
C LEU A 147 -20.82 -12.10 -0.23
N GLY A 148 -21.63 -13.04 -0.72
CA GLY A 148 -22.14 -14.14 0.11
C GLY A 148 -21.11 -15.27 0.25
N LEU A 149 -21.20 -16.05 1.33
CA LEU A 149 -20.26 -17.13 1.65
C LEU A 149 -20.09 -18.14 0.51
N ASP A 150 -21.19 -18.59 -0.10
CA ASP A 150 -21.15 -19.54 -1.23
C ASP A 150 -20.33 -19.00 -2.42
N ARG A 151 -20.43 -17.69 -2.69
CA ARG A 151 -19.67 -17.05 -3.76
C ARG A 151 -18.20 -16.95 -3.39
N ILE A 152 -17.89 -16.59 -2.15
CA ILE A 152 -16.50 -16.53 -1.66
C ILE A 152 -15.87 -17.92 -1.76
N ALA A 153 -16.55 -18.97 -1.30
CA ALA A 153 -16.08 -20.36 -1.37
C ALA A 153 -15.78 -20.78 -2.82
N SER A 154 -16.72 -20.55 -3.74
CA SER A 154 -16.55 -20.87 -5.17
C SER A 154 -15.38 -20.10 -5.81
N ASP A 155 -15.20 -18.84 -5.46
CA ASP A 155 -14.10 -18.03 -5.99
C ASP A 155 -12.74 -18.48 -5.41
N LEU A 156 -12.68 -18.86 -4.13
CA LEU A 156 -11.48 -19.44 -3.50
C LEU A 156 -11.09 -20.79 -4.14
N ASP A 157 -12.07 -21.67 -4.39
CA ASP A 157 -11.83 -22.95 -5.06
C ASP A 157 -11.28 -22.75 -6.47
N HIS A 158 -11.82 -21.78 -7.20
CA HIS A 158 -11.30 -21.45 -8.52
C HIS A 158 -9.83 -20.98 -8.46
N ILE A 159 -9.51 -20.04 -7.57
CA ILE A 159 -8.14 -19.53 -7.41
C ILE A 159 -7.18 -20.68 -7.07
N ARG A 160 -7.52 -21.49 -6.08
CA ARG A 160 -6.72 -22.65 -5.66
C ARG A 160 -6.52 -23.65 -6.79
N SER A 161 -7.57 -23.94 -7.57
CA SER A 161 -7.49 -24.88 -8.70
C SER A 161 -6.51 -24.42 -9.80
N ARG A 162 -6.30 -23.10 -9.92
CA ARG A 162 -5.45 -22.50 -10.96
C ARG A 162 -4.02 -22.30 -10.50
N LEU A 163 -3.83 -21.84 -9.27
CA LEU A 163 -2.52 -21.50 -8.73
C LEU A 163 -1.82 -22.69 -8.05
N GLY A 164 -2.59 -23.65 -7.53
CA GLY A 164 -2.10 -24.73 -6.67
C GLY A 164 -1.33 -24.19 -5.47
N ASP A 165 -0.42 -25.01 -4.93
CA ASP A 165 0.42 -24.64 -3.78
C ASP A 165 1.64 -23.78 -4.15
N ARG A 166 1.77 -23.40 -5.43
CA ARG A 166 2.99 -22.76 -5.96
C ARG A 166 2.99 -21.24 -5.81
N HIS A 167 1.83 -20.60 -5.81
CA HIS A 167 1.72 -19.14 -5.85
C HIS A 167 0.90 -18.62 -4.68
N THR A 168 1.41 -17.58 -4.02
CA THR A 168 0.66 -16.96 -2.92
C THR A 168 -0.44 -16.06 -3.47
N TYR A 169 -1.66 -16.25 -3.00
CA TYR A 169 -2.78 -15.34 -3.22
C TYR A 169 -3.34 -14.88 -1.88
N GLY A 170 -4.21 -13.86 -1.91
CA GLY A 170 -4.90 -13.44 -0.70
C GLY A 170 -6.40 -13.24 -0.88
N SER A 171 -7.08 -13.08 0.24
CA SER A 171 -8.49 -12.73 0.30
C SER A 171 -8.71 -11.58 1.27
N ASN A 172 -9.63 -10.68 0.96
CA ASN A 172 -9.96 -9.60 1.88
C ASN A 172 -10.72 -10.12 3.10
N LEU A 173 -10.36 -9.63 4.29
CA LEU A 173 -11.19 -9.70 5.49
C LEU A 173 -11.59 -8.25 5.83
N LEU A 174 -12.84 -7.91 5.55
CA LEU A 174 -13.40 -6.61 5.88
C LEU A 174 -14.01 -6.66 7.29
N ALA A 175 -13.58 -5.76 8.17
CA ALA A 175 -14.11 -5.68 9.52
C ALA A 175 -15.63 -5.51 9.52
N SER A 176 -16.32 -6.32 10.33
CA SER A 176 -17.78 -6.29 10.46
C SER A 176 -18.20 -6.02 11.92
N PRO A 177 -17.88 -4.84 12.49
CA PRO A 177 -18.12 -4.56 13.91
C PRO A 177 -19.60 -4.59 14.32
N PHE A 178 -20.51 -4.39 13.36
CA PHE A 178 -21.95 -4.45 13.58
C PHE A 178 -22.56 -5.83 13.27
N ASN A 179 -21.76 -6.79 12.79
CA ASN A 179 -22.19 -8.16 12.50
C ASN A 179 -21.02 -9.15 12.73
N PRO A 180 -20.62 -9.38 14.00
CA PRO A 180 -19.51 -10.28 14.32
C PRO A 180 -19.70 -11.71 13.79
N GLU A 181 -20.94 -12.20 13.72
CA GLU A 181 -21.27 -13.54 13.22
C GLU A 181 -20.89 -13.70 11.74
N LEU A 182 -21.01 -12.64 10.94
CA LEU A 182 -20.54 -12.64 9.55
C LEU A 182 -19.02 -12.73 9.47
N GLU A 183 -18.30 -11.97 10.30
CA GLU A 183 -16.84 -12.02 10.33
C GLU A 183 -16.35 -13.41 10.75
N GLN A 184 -16.97 -14.00 11.78
CA GLN A 184 -16.72 -15.37 12.22
C GLN A 184 -16.91 -16.36 11.07
N ALA A 185 -18.05 -16.31 10.37
CA ALA A 185 -18.34 -17.23 9.28
C ALA A 185 -17.36 -17.11 8.10
N ILE A 186 -16.89 -15.89 7.81
CA ILE A 186 -15.85 -15.67 6.78
C ILE A 186 -14.50 -16.26 7.24
N VAL A 187 -14.14 -16.08 8.51
CA VAL A 187 -12.89 -16.66 9.07
C VAL A 187 -12.96 -18.17 9.12
N ASP A 188 -14.11 -18.76 9.49
CA ASP A 188 -14.32 -20.21 9.42
C ASP A 188 -14.09 -20.73 8.00
N LEU A 189 -14.68 -20.07 7.00
CA LEU A 189 -14.49 -20.41 5.60
C LEU A 189 -13.02 -20.28 5.16
N PHE A 190 -12.31 -19.23 5.58
CA PHE A 190 -10.90 -19.04 5.23
C PHE A 190 -9.99 -20.10 5.86
N LEU A 191 -10.29 -20.55 7.08
CA LEU A 191 -9.56 -21.63 7.74
C LEU A 191 -9.84 -22.98 7.06
N GLU A 192 -11.10 -23.25 6.67
CA GLU A 192 -11.49 -24.48 5.96
C GLU A 192 -10.84 -24.59 4.57
N HIS A 193 -10.77 -23.48 3.83
CA HIS A 193 -10.14 -23.43 2.51
C HIS A 193 -8.62 -23.24 2.54
N ASP A 194 -8.03 -23.17 3.73
CA ASP A 194 -6.60 -22.90 3.99
C ASP A 194 -6.07 -21.68 3.24
N VAL A 195 -6.80 -20.57 3.33
CA VAL A 195 -6.41 -19.31 2.68
C VAL A 195 -5.05 -18.85 3.23
N PRO A 196 -4.01 -18.69 2.39
CA PRO A 196 -2.65 -18.51 2.88
C PRO A 196 -2.37 -17.08 3.36
N CYS A 197 -3.14 -16.10 2.88
CA CYS A 197 -2.98 -14.70 3.29
C CYS A 197 -4.32 -13.95 3.28
N ILE A 198 -4.52 -13.06 4.25
CA ILE A 198 -5.64 -12.11 4.25
C ILE A 198 -5.15 -10.67 4.17
N GLU A 199 -5.91 -9.82 3.45
CA GLU A 199 -5.85 -8.37 3.60
C GLU A 199 -6.90 -7.95 4.65
N ALA A 200 -6.45 -7.66 5.86
CA ALA A 200 -7.31 -7.16 6.93
C ALA A 200 -7.55 -5.64 6.75
N SER A 201 -8.79 -5.24 6.57
CA SER A 201 -9.16 -3.85 6.23
C SER A 201 -10.36 -3.34 7.05
N ALA A 202 -10.43 -2.01 7.23
CA ALA A 202 -11.45 -1.30 8.01
C ALA A 202 -11.53 -1.67 9.51
N PHE A 203 -10.54 -2.41 10.04
CA PHE A 203 -10.47 -2.71 11.47
C PHE A 203 -10.18 -1.45 12.29
N THR A 204 -10.96 -1.26 13.35
CA THR A 204 -10.74 -0.22 14.37
C THR A 204 -10.20 -0.79 15.69
N GLN A 205 -10.25 -2.11 15.83
CA GLN A 205 -9.71 -2.88 16.95
C GLN A 205 -9.45 -4.32 16.52
N MET A 206 -8.62 -5.05 17.26
CA MET A 206 -8.44 -6.50 17.06
C MET A 206 -9.71 -7.26 17.44
N SER A 207 -10.34 -7.92 16.47
CA SER A 207 -11.47 -8.81 16.72
C SER A 207 -11.01 -10.21 17.14
N PRO A 208 -11.86 -10.99 17.85
CA PRO A 208 -11.56 -12.39 18.16
C PRO A 208 -11.28 -13.23 16.91
N ASP A 209 -12.03 -13.04 15.83
CA ASP A 209 -11.91 -13.84 14.61
C ASP A 209 -10.66 -13.52 13.81
N LEU A 210 -10.24 -12.25 13.74
CA LEU A 210 -8.94 -11.87 13.18
C LEU A 210 -7.77 -12.47 13.99
N VAL A 211 -7.85 -12.41 15.33
CA VAL A 211 -6.84 -13.04 16.20
C VAL A 211 -6.80 -14.54 15.99
N ARG A 212 -7.95 -15.21 15.93
CA ARG A 212 -8.06 -16.64 15.65
C ARG A 212 -7.39 -16.99 14.32
N PHE A 213 -7.72 -16.29 13.23
CA PHE A 213 -7.10 -16.53 11.93
C PHE A 213 -5.56 -16.46 11.99
N ARG A 214 -5.02 -15.47 12.70
CA ARG A 214 -3.57 -15.28 12.84
C ARG A 214 -2.88 -16.40 13.60
N VAL A 215 -3.50 -16.91 14.66
CA VAL A 215 -2.83 -17.79 15.64
C VAL A 215 -3.15 -19.27 15.45
N THR A 216 -4.21 -19.62 14.71
CA THR A 216 -4.52 -21.02 14.43
C THR A 216 -3.43 -21.65 13.56
N GLY A 217 -2.86 -22.76 14.05
CA GLY A 217 -1.81 -23.52 13.41
C GLY A 217 -0.39 -22.99 13.66
N LEU A 218 -0.18 -22.06 14.59
CA LEU A 218 1.18 -21.64 14.96
C LEU A 218 2.01 -22.83 15.45
N GLN A 219 3.25 -22.89 14.97
CA GLN A 219 4.21 -23.92 15.36
C GLN A 219 5.58 -23.30 15.59
N ARG A 220 6.37 -23.88 16.50
CA ARG A 220 7.79 -23.54 16.62
C ARG A 220 8.61 -24.47 15.73
N GLY A 221 9.42 -23.88 14.86
CA GLY A 221 10.34 -24.60 13.99
C GLY A 221 11.52 -25.22 14.76
N PRO A 222 12.30 -26.12 14.13
CA PRO A 222 13.50 -26.71 14.72
C PRO A 222 14.59 -25.67 15.08
N ASP A 223 14.57 -24.51 14.42
CA ASP A 223 15.44 -23.36 14.67
C ASP A 223 14.98 -22.48 15.84
N GLY A 224 13.85 -22.82 16.47
CA GLY A 224 13.25 -22.07 17.56
C GLY A 224 12.37 -20.90 17.13
N VAL A 225 12.23 -20.64 15.82
CA VAL A 225 11.41 -19.53 15.29
C VAL A 225 9.94 -19.93 15.23
N VAL A 226 9.04 -19.00 15.55
CA VAL A 226 7.60 -19.22 15.40
C VAL A 226 7.21 -19.08 13.93
N HIS A 227 6.65 -20.14 13.37
CA HIS A 227 6.09 -20.17 12.04
C HIS A 227 4.58 -20.04 12.11
N SER A 228 4.05 -19.10 11.34
CA SER A 228 2.62 -19.00 11.08
C SER A 228 2.29 -19.55 9.69
N PRO A 229 1.34 -20.50 9.58
CA PRO A 229 0.93 -21.07 8.29
C PRO A 229 0.19 -20.03 7.43
N ARG A 230 -0.38 -18.98 8.04
CA ARG A 230 -1.21 -17.99 7.37
C ARG A 230 -0.70 -16.59 7.65
N LYS A 231 -0.74 -15.73 6.63
CA LYS A 231 -0.22 -14.37 6.70
C LYS A 231 -1.33 -13.35 6.88
N VAL A 232 -1.05 -12.32 7.67
CA VAL A 232 -1.95 -11.17 7.83
C VAL A 232 -1.27 -9.94 7.27
N PHE A 233 -1.87 -9.39 6.22
CA PHE A 233 -1.50 -8.13 5.60
C PHE A 233 -2.51 -7.07 6.06
N ALA A 234 -2.09 -6.12 6.89
CA ALA A 234 -3.00 -5.16 7.50
C ALA A 234 -2.99 -3.83 6.73
N LYS A 235 -4.14 -3.43 6.20
CA LYS A 235 -4.30 -2.13 5.52
C LYS A 235 -4.92 -1.10 6.46
N VAL A 236 -4.15 -0.07 6.78
CA VAL A 236 -4.49 0.92 7.82
C VAL A 236 -4.13 2.35 7.39
N SER A 237 -4.87 3.33 7.90
CA SER A 237 -4.55 4.76 7.69
C SER A 237 -4.14 5.49 8.98
N ARG A 238 -4.40 4.89 10.15
CA ARG A 238 -4.30 5.53 11.47
C ARG A 238 -3.23 4.88 12.37
N PRO A 239 -2.32 5.66 12.98
CA PRO A 239 -1.22 5.14 13.80
C PRO A 239 -1.66 4.20 14.94
N GLU A 240 -2.73 4.53 15.64
CA GLU A 240 -3.27 3.73 16.75
C GLU A 240 -3.82 2.36 16.33
N ILE A 241 -4.19 2.21 15.05
CA ILE A 241 -4.60 0.92 14.48
C ILE A 241 -3.35 0.16 14.02
N ALA A 242 -2.39 0.85 13.41
CA ALA A 242 -1.10 0.28 13.05
C ALA A 242 -0.39 -0.32 14.27
N GLU A 243 -0.38 0.38 15.41
CA GLU A 243 0.23 -0.10 16.65
C GLU A 243 -0.37 -1.43 17.11
N GLN A 244 -1.68 -1.61 17.00
CA GLN A 244 -2.35 -2.87 17.35
C GLN A 244 -1.90 -4.03 16.45
N PHE A 245 -1.79 -3.81 15.14
CA PHE A 245 -1.32 -4.83 14.19
C PHE A 245 0.17 -5.14 14.32
N LEU A 246 0.96 -4.14 14.71
CA LEU A 246 2.40 -4.27 14.95
C LEU A 246 2.73 -4.84 16.33
N SER A 247 1.73 -5.03 17.19
CA SER A 247 1.86 -5.64 18.52
C SER A 247 1.39 -7.12 18.49
N PRO A 248 1.71 -7.91 19.53
CA PRO A 248 1.15 -9.25 19.67
C PRO A 248 -0.36 -9.22 19.89
N ALA A 249 -1.01 -10.38 19.73
CA ALA A 249 -2.43 -10.54 19.99
C ALA A 249 -2.79 -10.12 21.44
N PRO A 250 -3.91 -9.40 21.67
CA PRO A 250 -4.31 -9.01 23.02
C PRO A 250 -4.55 -10.23 23.92
N PRO A 251 -3.93 -10.31 25.13
CA PRO A 251 -4.05 -11.49 25.99
C PRO A 251 -5.50 -11.87 26.35
N GLN A 252 -6.35 -10.86 26.58
CA GLN A 252 -7.77 -11.06 26.91
C GLN A 252 -8.54 -11.74 25.77
N VAL A 253 -8.16 -11.47 24.51
CA VAL A 253 -8.77 -12.10 23.34
C VAL A 253 -8.28 -13.53 23.19
N LEU A 254 -6.98 -13.78 23.39
CA LEU A 254 -6.41 -15.14 23.39
C LEU A 254 -7.05 -16.02 24.46
N ASP A 255 -7.22 -15.49 25.68
CA ASP A 255 -7.86 -16.22 26.77
C ASP A 255 -9.30 -16.59 26.45
N LYS A 256 -10.06 -15.67 25.86
CA LYS A 256 -11.43 -15.94 25.41
C LYS A 256 -11.47 -17.06 24.37
N LEU A 257 -10.62 -16.99 23.33
CA LEU A 257 -10.54 -18.02 22.29
C LEU A 257 -10.13 -19.39 22.86
N ARG A 258 -9.19 -19.40 23.80
CA ARG A 258 -8.74 -20.63 24.48
C ARG A 258 -9.85 -21.25 25.33
N LEU A 259 -10.58 -20.44 26.09
CA LEU A 259 -11.72 -20.92 26.90
C LEU A 259 -12.84 -21.48 26.03
N GLN A 260 -13.00 -20.96 24.81
CA GLN A 260 -13.96 -21.46 23.82
C GLN A 260 -13.44 -22.71 23.06
N GLY A 261 -12.19 -23.13 23.29
CA GLY A 261 -11.58 -24.26 22.59
C GLY A 261 -11.27 -23.99 21.11
N LEU A 262 -11.28 -22.73 20.68
CA LEU A 262 -11.02 -22.34 19.29
C LEU A 262 -9.53 -22.28 18.96
N ILE A 263 -8.68 -22.17 19.98
CA ILE A 263 -7.22 -22.25 19.89
C ILE A 263 -6.68 -23.07 21.05
N THR A 264 -5.54 -23.70 20.83
CA THR A 264 -4.80 -24.45 21.84
C THR A 264 -4.04 -23.50 22.77
N ARG A 265 -3.65 -24.01 23.95
CA ARG A 265 -2.76 -23.30 24.86
C ARG A 265 -1.41 -22.98 24.19
N TYR A 266 -0.88 -23.90 23.39
CA TYR A 266 0.40 -23.75 22.72
C TYR A 266 0.36 -22.62 21.68
N GLU A 267 -0.67 -22.57 20.84
CA GLU A 267 -0.87 -21.46 19.89
C GLU A 267 -0.98 -20.11 20.60
N ALA A 268 -1.70 -20.04 21.72
CA ALA A 268 -1.83 -18.82 22.52
C ALA A 268 -0.48 -18.37 23.12
N GLU A 269 0.35 -19.31 23.58
CA GLU A 269 1.71 -19.01 24.08
C GLU A 269 2.61 -18.48 22.95
N LEU A 270 2.58 -19.10 21.77
CA LEU A 270 3.37 -18.65 20.61
C LEU A 270 2.91 -17.29 20.06
N ALA A 271 1.63 -16.95 20.19
CA ALA A 271 1.06 -15.69 19.69
C ALA A 271 1.69 -14.44 20.32
N ALA A 272 2.27 -14.56 21.53
CA ALA A 272 2.96 -13.45 22.20
C ALA A 272 4.30 -13.07 21.54
N GLU A 273 4.89 -13.97 20.73
CA GLU A 273 6.21 -13.82 20.13
C GLU A 273 6.16 -13.26 18.70
N ILE A 274 4.97 -13.06 18.14
CA ILE A 274 4.79 -12.57 16.77
C ILE A 274 3.86 -11.34 16.76
N PRO A 275 3.99 -10.46 15.76
CA PRO A 275 3.01 -9.41 15.54
C PRO A 275 1.71 -9.99 14.97
N MET A 276 0.62 -9.25 15.18
CA MET A 276 -0.68 -9.54 14.58
C MET A 276 -0.67 -9.50 13.05
N ALA A 277 0.15 -8.63 12.45
CA ALA A 277 0.37 -8.57 11.00
C ALA A 277 1.83 -8.88 10.63
N ASP A 278 2.02 -9.64 9.54
CA ASP A 278 3.33 -9.83 8.92
C ASP A 278 3.78 -8.57 8.17
N ASP A 279 2.80 -7.86 7.60
CA ASP A 279 3.02 -6.69 6.76
C ASP A 279 1.92 -5.63 6.98
N LEU A 280 2.33 -4.37 6.95
CA LEU A 280 1.46 -3.22 7.15
C LEU A 280 1.40 -2.40 5.86
N CYS A 281 0.21 -2.20 5.30
CA CYS A 281 -0.01 -1.29 4.17
C CYS A 281 -0.59 0.02 4.69
N VAL A 282 0.15 1.11 4.52
CA VAL A 282 -0.30 2.44 4.88
C VAL A 282 -1.16 2.99 3.75
N GLU A 283 -2.44 3.21 4.01
CA GLU A 283 -3.38 3.76 3.05
C GLU A 283 -3.43 5.30 3.17
N ALA A 284 -2.96 5.97 2.11
CA ALA A 284 -3.13 7.40 1.89
C ALA A 284 -4.49 7.69 1.21
N ASP A 285 -4.59 8.81 0.49
CA ASP A 285 -5.79 9.10 -0.31
C ASP A 285 -6.00 8.03 -1.42
N SER A 286 -7.15 7.36 -1.37
CA SER A 286 -7.47 6.19 -2.18
C SER A 286 -8.91 6.26 -2.71
N GLY A 287 -9.24 5.42 -3.70
CA GLY A 287 -10.63 5.21 -4.13
C GLY A 287 -11.41 4.39 -3.10
N GLY A 288 -12.71 4.66 -2.95
CA GLY A 288 -13.52 4.03 -1.90
C GLY A 288 -13.29 4.70 -0.55
N HIS A 289 -13.42 3.95 0.56
CA HIS A 289 -13.27 4.53 1.90
C HIS A 289 -11.89 5.13 2.09
N THR A 290 -11.87 6.43 2.43
CA THR A 290 -10.63 7.15 2.66
C THR A 290 -10.85 8.31 3.62
N ASP A 291 -9.85 8.58 4.43
CA ASP A 291 -9.73 9.77 5.27
C ASP A 291 -8.81 10.83 4.62
N GLN A 292 -8.46 10.66 3.34
CA GLN A 292 -7.74 11.60 2.48
C GLN A 292 -6.35 12.02 2.98
N GLY A 293 -5.66 11.17 3.75
CA GLY A 293 -4.35 11.60 4.24
C GLY A 293 -3.24 11.51 3.23
N VAL A 294 -2.21 12.28 3.51
CA VAL A 294 -1.10 12.53 2.60
C VAL A 294 -0.03 11.47 2.77
N ALA A 295 0.34 10.79 1.68
CA ALA A 295 1.33 9.72 1.67
C ALA A 295 2.68 10.13 2.29
N SER A 296 3.19 11.31 1.92
CA SER A 296 4.49 11.82 2.36
C SER A 296 4.57 12.15 3.86
N THR A 297 3.44 12.32 4.54
CA THR A 297 3.41 12.55 5.99
C THR A 297 3.15 11.25 6.76
N ARG A 298 2.27 10.39 6.24
CA ARG A 298 1.85 9.16 6.90
C ARG A 298 2.91 8.08 6.91
N LEU A 299 3.46 7.75 5.75
CA LEU A 299 4.36 6.61 5.62
C LEU A 299 5.59 6.73 6.55
N PRO A 300 6.28 7.89 6.65
CA PRO A 300 7.42 8.02 7.56
C PRO A 300 7.06 7.85 9.03
N VAL A 301 5.84 8.22 9.45
CA VAL A 301 5.36 8.02 10.83
C VAL A 301 5.19 6.54 11.12
N MET A 302 4.55 5.81 10.21
CA MET A 302 4.31 4.36 10.34
C MET A 302 5.62 3.55 10.29
N LEU A 303 6.57 3.95 9.45
CA LEU A 303 7.91 3.33 9.40
C LEU A 303 8.65 3.46 10.74
N ARG A 304 8.63 4.65 11.36
CA ARG A 304 9.23 4.88 12.69
C ARG A 304 8.53 4.05 13.76
N MET A 305 7.21 3.96 13.72
CA MET A 305 6.42 3.11 14.63
C MET A 305 6.80 1.63 14.48
N ARG A 306 6.91 1.12 13.25
CA ARG A 306 7.38 -0.25 12.97
C ARG A 306 8.75 -0.50 13.58
N ASP A 307 9.70 0.43 13.41
CA ASP A 307 11.05 0.26 13.94
C ASP A 307 11.10 0.32 15.47
N ASP A 308 10.20 1.08 16.10
CA ASP A 308 10.09 1.12 17.56
C ASP A 308 9.49 -0.16 18.13
N LEU A 309 8.33 -0.59 17.61
CA LEU A 309 7.63 -1.78 18.09
C LEU A 309 8.43 -3.06 17.80
N ARG A 310 9.09 -3.16 16.64
CA ARG A 310 9.98 -4.29 16.35
C ARG A 310 11.10 -4.40 17.38
N ARG A 311 11.71 -3.27 17.78
CA ARG A 311 12.75 -3.26 18.82
C ARG A 311 12.17 -3.58 20.21
N ARG A 312 11.01 -3.01 20.54
CA ARG A 312 10.34 -3.18 21.83
C ARG A 312 9.94 -4.64 22.09
N HIS A 313 9.42 -5.32 21.07
CA HIS A 313 8.99 -6.71 21.15
C HIS A 313 10.07 -7.73 20.77
N GLY A 314 11.21 -7.28 20.23
CA GLY A 314 12.33 -8.15 19.88
C GLY A 314 12.02 -9.14 18.75
N TYR A 315 11.12 -8.79 17.82
CA TYR A 315 10.72 -9.71 16.76
C TYR A 315 11.90 -10.10 15.85
N PRO A 316 12.11 -11.40 15.58
CA PRO A 316 13.19 -11.86 14.70
C PRO A 316 12.89 -11.56 13.23
N ALA A 317 11.61 -11.63 12.83
CA ALA A 317 11.19 -11.39 11.46
C ALA A 317 11.06 -9.89 11.17
N GLN A 318 11.46 -9.47 9.97
CA GLN A 318 11.21 -8.13 9.47
C GLN A 318 9.72 -7.96 9.17
N ILE A 319 9.07 -6.98 9.80
CA ILE A 319 7.73 -6.51 9.43
C ILE A 319 7.89 -5.48 8.32
N CYS A 320 7.29 -5.68 7.14
CA CYS A 320 7.42 -4.71 6.05
C CYS A 320 6.28 -3.69 6.10
N VAL A 321 6.59 -2.43 5.76
CA VAL A 321 5.61 -1.35 5.68
C VAL A 321 5.56 -0.81 4.26
N GLY A 322 4.43 -0.99 3.60
CA GLY A 322 4.21 -0.49 2.24
C GLY A 322 3.24 0.67 2.17
N LEU A 323 3.00 1.14 0.95
CA LEU A 323 2.14 2.29 0.67
C LEU A 323 1.04 1.94 -0.33
N ALA A 324 -0.18 2.41 -0.05
CA ALA A 324 -1.30 2.47 -0.96
C ALA A 324 -1.84 3.90 -1.06
N GLY A 325 -2.61 4.17 -2.12
CA GLY A 325 -3.26 5.45 -2.35
C GLY A 325 -2.42 6.41 -3.22
N GLY A 326 -3.01 6.93 -4.29
CA GLY A 326 -2.33 7.83 -5.24
C GLY A 326 -1.32 7.17 -6.19
N LEU A 327 -1.19 5.83 -6.16
CA LEU A 327 -0.17 5.11 -6.94
C LEU A 327 -0.70 4.66 -8.30
N GLY A 328 -0.59 5.54 -9.29
CA GLY A 328 -1.02 5.27 -10.68
C GLY A 328 0.03 5.53 -11.74
N THR A 329 1.23 5.99 -11.39
CA THR A 329 2.30 6.29 -12.35
C THR A 329 3.67 5.85 -11.82
N PRO A 330 4.66 5.69 -12.71
CA PRO A 330 6.06 5.45 -12.32
C PRO A 330 6.60 6.42 -11.27
N GLU A 331 6.29 7.72 -11.38
CA GLU A 331 6.78 8.75 -10.46
C GLU A 331 6.19 8.60 -9.06
N ALA A 332 4.89 8.28 -8.98
CA ALA A 332 4.23 8.06 -7.70
C ALA A 332 4.83 6.85 -6.97
N ILE A 333 5.10 5.77 -7.70
CA ILE A 333 5.73 4.55 -7.15
C ILE A 333 7.19 4.81 -6.78
N ALA A 334 7.95 5.51 -7.62
CA ALA A 334 9.32 5.93 -7.30
C ALA A 334 9.35 6.78 -6.02
N ALA A 335 8.42 7.73 -5.87
CA ALA A 335 8.30 8.55 -4.67
C ALA A 335 7.97 7.71 -3.43
N ALA A 336 7.11 6.70 -3.54
CA ALA A 336 6.82 5.75 -2.46
C ALA A 336 8.09 5.06 -1.96
N PHE A 337 8.92 4.55 -2.88
CA PHE A 337 10.17 3.90 -2.53
C PHE A 337 11.21 4.88 -1.95
N VAL A 338 11.26 6.13 -2.44
CA VAL A 338 12.10 7.19 -1.83
C VAL A 338 11.69 7.48 -0.38
N LEU A 339 10.38 7.46 -0.10
CA LEU A 339 9.86 7.63 1.26
C LEU A 339 10.12 6.41 2.18
N GLY A 340 10.63 5.31 1.62
CA GLY A 340 11.01 4.12 2.36
C GLY A 340 9.95 3.00 2.38
N ALA A 341 9.00 3.02 1.44
CA ALA A 341 8.05 1.91 1.30
C ALA A 341 8.77 0.59 1.01
N ASP A 342 8.46 -0.45 1.76
CA ASP A 342 8.98 -1.80 1.51
C ASP A 342 8.26 -2.49 0.34
N PHE A 343 7.03 -2.07 0.02
CA PHE A 343 6.25 -2.50 -1.15
C PHE A 343 5.21 -1.43 -1.51
N VAL A 344 4.60 -1.54 -2.69
CA VAL A 344 3.49 -0.69 -3.12
C VAL A 344 2.23 -1.50 -3.39
N LEU A 345 1.06 -0.88 -3.17
CA LEU A 345 -0.24 -1.46 -3.44
C LEU A 345 -1.08 -0.52 -4.32
N THR A 346 -1.72 -1.07 -5.35
CA THR A 346 -2.59 -0.34 -6.28
C THR A 346 -4.03 -0.84 -6.20
N GLY A 347 -4.98 0.05 -6.55
CA GLY A 347 -6.42 -0.24 -6.50
C GLY A 347 -7.15 0.32 -7.71
N SER A 348 -7.35 1.64 -7.78
CA SER A 348 -8.17 2.28 -8.82
C SER A 348 -7.75 1.97 -10.27
N ILE A 349 -6.45 1.81 -10.53
CA ILE A 349 -5.98 1.41 -11.87
C ILE A 349 -6.39 -0.02 -12.21
N ASN A 350 -6.39 -0.93 -11.23
CA ASN A 350 -6.72 -2.34 -11.42
C ASN A 350 -8.20 -2.53 -11.70
N GLN A 351 -9.07 -1.62 -11.25
CA GLN A 351 -10.50 -1.66 -11.59
C GLN A 351 -10.75 -1.47 -13.09
N CYS A 352 -9.89 -0.71 -13.78
CA CYS A 352 -9.94 -0.45 -15.21
C CYS A 352 -9.01 -1.41 -15.97
N SER A 353 -9.20 -2.71 -15.74
CA SER A 353 -8.44 -3.79 -16.38
C SER A 353 -9.38 -4.84 -16.95
N VAL A 354 -8.84 -5.72 -17.80
CA VAL A 354 -9.59 -6.84 -18.38
C VAL A 354 -10.11 -7.76 -17.27
N GLU A 355 -9.26 -8.12 -16.31
CA GLU A 355 -9.55 -9.11 -15.28
C GLU A 355 -10.54 -8.60 -14.22
N SER A 356 -10.65 -7.29 -14.03
CA SER A 356 -11.56 -6.68 -13.05
C SER A 356 -13.01 -7.15 -13.23
N GLY A 357 -13.68 -7.44 -12.12
CA GLY A 357 -15.10 -7.79 -12.06
C GLY A 357 -16.05 -6.60 -12.22
N ALA A 358 -15.54 -5.40 -12.49
CA ALA A 358 -16.37 -4.26 -12.88
C ALA A 358 -17.07 -4.52 -14.22
N SER A 359 -18.24 -3.90 -14.44
CA SER A 359 -18.92 -4.01 -15.74
C SER A 359 -18.14 -3.30 -16.85
N GLU A 360 -18.32 -3.77 -18.08
CA GLU A 360 -17.71 -3.19 -19.28
C GLU A 360 -18.01 -1.69 -19.43
N VAL A 361 -19.25 -1.29 -19.15
CA VAL A 361 -19.69 0.12 -19.16
C VAL A 361 -18.94 0.95 -18.12
N VAL A 362 -18.67 0.38 -16.94
CA VAL A 362 -17.84 1.03 -15.91
C VAL A 362 -16.39 1.15 -16.40
N LYS A 363 -15.83 0.11 -17.01
CA LYS A 363 -14.45 0.16 -17.55
C LYS A 363 -14.32 1.20 -18.67
N ASP A 364 -15.32 1.31 -19.55
CA ASP A 364 -15.39 2.34 -20.60
C ASP A 364 -15.51 3.77 -20.03
N LEU A 365 -16.16 3.96 -18.87
CA LEU A 365 -16.16 5.23 -18.15
C LEU A 365 -14.79 5.54 -17.52
N LEU A 366 -14.18 4.53 -16.89
CA LEU A 366 -12.95 4.67 -16.12
C LEU A 366 -11.73 4.96 -17.00
N GLN A 367 -11.67 4.45 -18.24
CA GLN A 367 -10.56 4.77 -19.15
C GLN A 367 -10.50 6.27 -19.54
N GLU A 368 -11.62 6.98 -19.45
CA GLU A 368 -11.75 8.42 -19.78
C GLU A 368 -11.56 9.34 -18.57
N ALA A 369 -11.23 8.79 -17.40
CA ALA A 369 -11.03 9.55 -16.18
C ALA A 369 -9.76 10.41 -16.25
N GLU A 370 -9.87 11.65 -15.79
CA GLU A 370 -8.75 12.55 -15.52
C GLU A 370 -8.53 12.70 -14.00
N VAL A 371 -7.42 13.33 -13.61
CA VAL A 371 -7.01 13.44 -12.19
C VAL A 371 -8.08 14.15 -11.34
N GLN A 372 -8.77 15.14 -11.92
CA GLN A 372 -9.82 15.91 -11.27
C GLN A 372 -11.20 15.25 -11.26
N ASP A 373 -11.37 14.08 -11.89
CA ASP A 373 -12.67 13.45 -12.14
C ASP A 373 -13.14 12.55 -10.99
N THR A 374 -12.65 12.79 -9.78
CA THR A 374 -13.14 12.19 -8.54
C THR A 374 -13.82 13.22 -7.64
N ASP A 375 -14.59 12.72 -6.69
CA ASP A 375 -15.22 13.52 -5.63
C ASP A 375 -15.34 12.70 -4.34
N ILE A 376 -15.50 13.40 -3.22
CA ILE A 376 -15.71 12.81 -1.91
C ILE A 376 -17.19 12.89 -1.54
N VAL A 377 -17.78 11.75 -1.23
CA VAL A 377 -19.21 11.62 -0.89
C VAL A 377 -19.39 10.84 0.41
N PRO A 378 -20.57 10.92 1.05
CA PRO A 378 -20.89 10.08 2.21
C PRO A 378 -20.79 8.58 1.87
N ALA A 379 -20.33 7.78 2.82
CA ALA A 379 -20.29 6.32 2.72
C ALA A 379 -21.66 5.73 3.10
N GLY A 380 -22.21 4.82 2.31
CA GLY A 380 -23.55 4.25 2.57
C GLY A 380 -23.63 3.26 3.74
N ASP A 381 -22.51 2.65 4.11
CA ASP A 381 -22.38 1.70 5.21
C ASP A 381 -22.27 2.39 6.58
N MET A 382 -21.70 3.59 6.62
CA MET A 382 -21.54 4.44 7.80
C MET A 382 -22.12 5.85 7.57
N PHE A 383 -23.28 5.90 6.90
CA PHE A 383 -23.91 7.12 6.43
C PHE A 383 -24.21 8.09 7.57
N GLU A 384 -24.74 7.57 8.68
CA GLU A 384 -25.13 8.32 9.86
C GLU A 384 -23.94 8.96 10.57
N LEU A 385 -22.75 8.33 10.48
CA LEU A 385 -21.50 8.79 11.08
C LEU A 385 -20.74 9.79 10.21
N GLY A 386 -21.21 10.05 8.99
CA GLY A 386 -20.54 10.96 8.06
C GLY A 386 -19.19 10.44 7.55
N ALA A 387 -19.00 9.13 7.56
CA ALA A 387 -17.86 8.52 6.89
C ALA A 387 -17.88 8.87 5.40
N LYS A 388 -16.71 8.86 4.77
CA LYS A 388 -16.52 9.37 3.41
C LYS A 388 -15.89 8.31 2.52
N VAL A 389 -16.28 8.33 1.25
CA VAL A 389 -15.70 7.55 0.17
C VAL A 389 -15.34 8.44 -1.00
N GLN A 390 -14.26 8.12 -1.70
CA GLN A 390 -13.85 8.76 -2.94
C GLN A 390 -14.39 7.99 -4.15
N VAL A 391 -15.10 8.70 -5.03
CA VAL A 391 -15.84 8.13 -6.17
C VAL A 391 -15.53 8.88 -7.46
N PHE A 392 -15.68 8.20 -8.59
CA PHE A 392 -15.66 8.81 -9.91
C PHE A 392 -16.88 9.73 -10.11
N LYS A 393 -16.70 10.88 -10.78
CA LYS A 393 -17.77 11.87 -10.99
C LYS A 393 -18.06 12.26 -12.45
N LYS A 394 -17.13 12.10 -13.39
CA LYS A 394 -17.31 12.64 -14.75
C LYS A 394 -18.46 11.94 -15.47
N GLY A 395 -19.43 12.74 -15.94
CA GLY A 395 -20.63 12.24 -16.60
C GLY A 395 -21.65 11.54 -15.68
N LEU A 396 -21.44 11.57 -14.36
CA LEU A 396 -22.33 10.95 -13.37
C LEU A 396 -23.01 11.99 -12.48
N LEU A 397 -24.22 11.66 -12.00
CA LEU A 397 -25.00 12.47 -11.08
C LEU A 397 -24.98 11.92 -9.65
N PHE A 398 -24.56 10.66 -9.46
CA PHE A 398 -24.46 10.03 -8.15
C PHE A 398 -23.76 10.91 -7.10
N PRO A 399 -22.59 11.54 -7.35
CA PRO A 399 -21.91 12.29 -6.30
C PRO A 399 -22.72 13.49 -5.77
N GLY A 400 -23.37 14.23 -6.67
CA GLY A 400 -24.24 15.34 -6.30
C GLY A 400 -25.49 14.87 -5.53
N ARG A 401 -26.10 13.77 -5.99
CA ARG A 401 -27.29 13.17 -5.35
C ARG A 401 -26.97 12.63 -3.96
N ALA A 402 -25.87 11.89 -3.80
CA ALA A 402 -25.41 11.35 -2.53
C ALA A 402 -25.14 12.44 -1.48
N LYS A 403 -24.48 13.54 -1.88
CA LYS A 403 -24.26 14.71 -1.02
C LYS A 403 -25.58 15.34 -0.59
N LYS A 404 -26.50 15.55 -1.53
CA LYS A 404 -27.81 16.15 -1.23
C LYS A 404 -28.66 15.28 -0.29
N LEU A 405 -28.65 13.96 -0.44
CA LEU A 405 -29.30 13.05 0.52
C LEU A 405 -28.72 13.20 1.92
N TYR A 406 -27.41 13.37 2.05
CA TYR A 406 -26.78 13.57 3.35
C TYR A 406 -27.05 14.96 3.94
N ASP A 407 -27.10 16.01 3.12
CA ASP A 407 -27.52 17.34 3.57
C ASP A 407 -28.95 17.32 4.11
N LEU A 408 -29.87 16.66 3.40
CA LEU A 408 -31.25 16.44 3.87
C LEU A 408 -31.26 15.64 5.17
N TYR A 409 -30.49 14.55 5.24
CA TYR A 409 -30.35 13.79 6.47
C TYR A 409 -29.85 14.65 7.62
N ARG A 410 -28.97 15.64 7.41
CA ARG A 410 -28.52 16.53 8.49
C ARG A 410 -29.58 17.57 8.89
N GLN A 411 -30.35 18.07 7.94
CA GLN A 411 -31.27 19.20 8.13
C GLN A 411 -32.66 18.79 8.63
N CYS A 412 -33.20 17.66 8.16
CA CYS A 412 -34.55 17.20 8.47
C CYS A 412 -34.54 16.23 9.67
N ALA A 413 -35.53 16.25 10.56
CA ALA A 413 -35.63 15.29 11.67
C ALA A 413 -36.26 13.96 11.22
N SER A 414 -37.10 14.00 10.19
CA SER A 414 -37.80 12.85 9.61
C SER A 414 -37.82 12.90 8.06
N ILE A 415 -38.20 11.79 7.43
CA ILE A 415 -38.44 11.74 5.98
C ILE A 415 -39.63 12.63 5.55
N ASP A 416 -40.58 12.85 6.46
CA ASP A 416 -41.80 13.62 6.23
C ASP A 416 -41.56 15.14 6.28
N ASP A 417 -40.43 15.58 6.86
CA ASP A 417 -40.05 16.99 6.92
C ASP A 417 -39.50 17.52 5.58
N ILE A 418 -39.25 16.63 4.61
CA ILE A 418 -38.71 16.99 3.31
C ILE A 418 -39.79 17.69 2.50
N ASP A 419 -39.47 18.88 1.96
CA ASP A 419 -40.44 19.64 1.19
C ASP A 419 -40.96 18.84 -0.03
N PRO A 420 -42.25 19.01 -0.41
CA PRO A 420 -42.87 18.19 -1.45
C PRO A 420 -42.13 18.16 -2.79
N LYS A 421 -41.50 19.28 -3.18
CA LYS A 421 -40.76 19.39 -4.45
C LYS A 421 -39.47 18.57 -4.40
N THR A 422 -38.71 18.66 -3.30
CA THR A 422 -37.51 17.84 -3.12
C THR A 422 -37.86 16.37 -3.00
N ARG A 423 -38.93 16.02 -2.28
CA ARG A 423 -39.43 14.64 -2.18
C ARG A 423 -39.75 14.06 -3.56
N GLU A 424 -40.54 14.77 -4.35
CA GLU A 424 -40.91 14.36 -5.71
C GLU A 424 -39.68 14.15 -6.59
N GLN A 425 -38.69 15.05 -6.49
CA GLN A 425 -37.43 14.91 -7.21
C GLN A 425 -36.70 13.61 -6.86
N ILE A 426 -36.60 13.27 -5.57
CA ILE A 426 -35.90 12.06 -5.14
C ILE A 426 -36.65 10.83 -5.60
N GLU A 427 -37.95 10.74 -5.30
CA GLU A 427 -38.77 9.56 -5.62
C GLU A 427 -38.81 9.31 -7.13
N GLN A 428 -39.07 10.33 -7.95
CA GLN A 428 -39.26 10.14 -9.39
C GLN A 428 -37.95 10.12 -10.20
N ARG A 429 -36.97 10.96 -9.84
CA ARG A 429 -35.78 11.18 -10.70
C ARG A 429 -34.52 10.46 -10.23
N TRP A 430 -34.43 10.11 -8.95
CA TRP A 430 -33.22 9.49 -8.39
C TRP A 430 -33.47 8.04 -8.04
N PHE A 431 -34.57 7.75 -7.32
CA PHE A 431 -34.90 6.39 -6.89
C PHE A 431 -35.73 5.66 -7.96
N GLY A 432 -36.52 6.41 -8.74
CA GLY A 432 -37.53 5.86 -9.63
C GLY A 432 -38.65 5.14 -8.89
N ARG A 433 -38.77 5.34 -7.57
CA ARG A 433 -39.64 4.62 -6.63
C ARG A 433 -39.99 5.51 -5.44
N GLY A 434 -41.17 5.32 -4.87
CA GLY A 434 -41.62 6.05 -3.68
C GLY A 434 -40.87 5.65 -2.41
N PHE A 435 -40.80 6.54 -1.42
CA PHE A 435 -40.12 6.25 -0.15
C PHE A 435 -40.69 5.06 0.61
N ASP A 436 -42.02 4.90 0.61
CA ASP A 436 -42.67 3.77 1.27
C ASP A 436 -42.28 2.43 0.62
N GLU A 437 -42.19 2.41 -0.71
CA GLU A 437 -41.80 1.23 -1.47
C GLU A 437 -40.33 0.84 -1.22
N VAL A 438 -39.45 1.84 -1.17
CA VAL A 438 -38.03 1.68 -0.83
C VAL A 438 -37.87 1.18 0.60
N TYR A 439 -38.64 1.74 1.54
CA TYR A 439 -38.62 1.31 2.93
C TYR A 439 -39.13 -0.12 3.09
N ASP A 440 -40.18 -0.50 2.37
CA ASP A 440 -40.72 -1.87 2.39
C ASP A 440 -39.72 -2.91 1.89
N GLU A 441 -38.97 -2.63 0.82
CA GLU A 441 -37.88 -3.50 0.37
C GLU A 441 -36.79 -3.61 1.46
N THR A 442 -36.37 -2.47 1.99
CA THR A 442 -35.33 -2.39 3.02
C THR A 442 -35.73 -3.17 4.28
N ARG A 443 -37.00 -3.05 4.67
CA ARG A 443 -37.62 -3.78 5.78
C ARG A 443 -37.59 -5.29 5.58
N ARG A 444 -37.98 -5.78 4.40
CA ARG A 444 -37.93 -7.22 4.08
C ARG A 444 -36.50 -7.77 4.16
N TYR A 445 -35.51 -7.02 3.68
CA TYR A 445 -34.11 -7.43 3.80
C TYR A 445 -33.66 -7.53 5.26
N TYR A 446 -33.85 -6.47 6.05
CA TYR A 446 -33.40 -6.45 7.45
C TYR A 446 -34.17 -7.40 8.36
N HIS A 447 -35.46 -7.68 8.10
CA HIS A 447 -36.17 -8.73 8.85
C HIS A 447 -35.53 -10.12 8.70
N ARG A 448 -34.84 -10.40 7.59
CA ARG A 448 -34.14 -11.68 7.41
C ARG A 448 -32.75 -11.69 8.05
N VAL A 449 -32.01 -10.59 7.93
CA VAL A 449 -30.58 -10.57 8.31
C VAL A 449 -30.32 -9.97 9.70
N MET A 450 -31.13 -9.00 10.15
CA MET A 450 -30.94 -8.28 11.40
C MET A 450 -32.22 -7.53 11.83
N PRO A 451 -33.23 -8.24 12.38
CA PRO A 451 -34.56 -7.69 12.68
C PRO A 451 -34.55 -6.43 13.56
N GLY A 452 -33.65 -6.36 14.55
CA GLY A 452 -33.52 -5.23 15.47
C GLY A 452 -33.12 -3.90 14.81
N VAL A 453 -32.74 -3.89 13.53
CA VAL A 453 -32.58 -2.64 12.77
C VAL A 453 -33.94 -1.98 12.50
N ILE A 454 -34.95 -2.77 12.13
CA ILE A 454 -36.29 -2.25 11.82
C ILE A 454 -37.01 -1.82 13.08
N GLU A 455 -36.93 -2.59 14.16
CA GLU A 455 -37.53 -2.23 15.45
C GLU A 455 -37.07 -0.84 15.93
N ARG A 456 -35.76 -0.55 15.81
CA ARG A 456 -35.21 0.77 16.15
C ARG A 456 -35.66 1.86 15.17
N ALA A 457 -35.72 1.57 13.88
CA ALA A 457 -36.15 2.52 12.86
C ALA A 457 -37.63 2.94 13.01
N GLU A 458 -38.51 2.02 13.40
CA GLU A 458 -39.93 2.34 13.66
C GLU A 458 -40.12 3.25 14.88
N MET A 459 -39.19 3.22 15.84
CA MET A 459 -39.20 4.11 17.01
C MET A 459 -38.43 5.42 16.77
N ASN A 460 -37.74 5.57 15.64
CA ASN A 460 -36.88 6.71 15.36
C ASN A 460 -36.98 7.16 13.88
N PRO A 461 -37.80 8.19 13.59
CA PRO A 461 -38.01 8.70 12.22
C PRO A 461 -36.71 9.08 11.49
N LYS A 462 -35.69 9.51 12.23
CA LYS A 462 -34.37 9.84 11.68
C LYS A 462 -33.64 8.61 11.16
N GLN A 463 -33.71 7.50 11.90
CA GLN A 463 -33.12 6.23 11.49
C GLN A 463 -33.88 5.63 10.30
N LYS A 464 -35.21 5.72 10.29
CA LYS A 464 -36.02 5.35 9.13
C LYS A 464 -35.59 6.12 7.87
N MET A 465 -35.43 7.44 7.97
CA MET A 465 -34.90 8.26 6.87
C MET A 465 -33.50 7.80 6.41
N ALA A 466 -32.58 7.51 7.35
CA ALA A 466 -31.26 6.99 7.00
C ALA A 466 -31.33 5.67 6.22
N LEU A 467 -32.17 4.72 6.63
CA LEU A 467 -32.34 3.44 5.93
C LEU A 467 -32.84 3.64 4.48
N ILE A 468 -33.81 4.53 4.29
CA ILE A 468 -34.33 4.88 2.95
C ILE A 468 -33.21 5.48 2.09
N PHE A 469 -32.41 6.40 2.62
CA PHE A 469 -31.31 7.00 1.84
C PHE A 469 -30.18 6.00 1.57
N ARG A 470 -29.85 5.13 2.52
CA ARG A 470 -28.83 4.09 2.36
C ARG A 470 -29.18 3.09 1.26
N TRP A 471 -30.47 2.83 1.03
CA TRP A 471 -30.92 2.02 -0.12
C TRP A 471 -30.36 2.54 -1.44
N TYR A 472 -30.32 3.86 -1.65
CA TYR A 472 -29.79 4.45 -2.88
C TYR A 472 -28.32 4.10 -3.11
N PHE A 473 -27.48 4.09 -2.08
CA PHE A 473 -26.07 3.67 -2.19
C PHE A 473 -25.95 2.18 -2.55
N VAL A 474 -26.77 1.32 -1.94
CA VAL A 474 -26.79 -0.11 -2.29
C VAL A 474 -27.27 -0.32 -3.73
N HIS A 475 -28.31 0.42 -4.15
CA HIS A 475 -28.91 0.33 -5.46
C HIS A 475 -27.95 0.80 -6.57
N THR A 476 -27.37 1.99 -6.42
CA THR A 476 -26.44 2.62 -7.37
C THR A 476 -25.15 1.81 -7.57
N SER A 477 -24.65 1.19 -6.51
CA SER A 477 -23.53 0.25 -6.58
C SER A 477 -23.91 -1.02 -7.36
N ARG A 478 -25.12 -1.56 -7.16
CA ARG A 478 -25.64 -2.71 -7.91
C ARG A 478 -25.81 -2.39 -9.41
N LEU A 479 -26.34 -1.21 -9.74
CA LEU A 479 -26.50 -0.75 -11.12
C LEU A 479 -25.16 -0.70 -11.86
N ALA A 480 -24.11 -0.18 -11.20
CA ALA A 480 -22.76 -0.10 -11.76
C ALA A 480 -22.17 -1.50 -12.00
N LEU A 481 -22.29 -2.42 -11.04
CA LEU A 481 -21.83 -3.81 -11.17
C LEU A 481 -22.54 -4.57 -12.30
N GLN A 482 -23.83 -4.31 -12.50
CA GLN A 482 -24.63 -4.94 -13.55
C GLN A 482 -24.44 -4.30 -14.93
N GLY A 483 -23.84 -3.11 -15.02
CA GLY A 483 -23.75 -2.37 -16.28
C GLY A 483 -25.12 -1.96 -16.82
N ASN A 484 -26.08 -1.60 -15.95
CA ASN A 484 -27.41 -1.17 -16.36
C ASN A 484 -27.35 0.14 -17.17
N GLU A 485 -27.51 0.07 -18.49
CA GLU A 485 -27.34 1.23 -19.38
C GLU A 485 -28.37 2.35 -19.14
N ASN A 486 -29.59 1.98 -18.72
CA ASN A 486 -30.70 2.93 -18.53
C ASN A 486 -30.48 3.87 -17.32
N HIS A 487 -29.63 3.48 -16.37
CA HIS A 487 -29.36 4.24 -15.15
C HIS A 487 -27.88 4.59 -14.99
N ARG A 488 -27.17 4.75 -16.10
CA ARG A 488 -25.72 5.06 -16.10
C ARG A 488 -25.36 6.27 -15.23
N SER A 489 -26.17 7.32 -15.24
CA SER A 489 -25.91 8.55 -14.46
C SER A 489 -25.90 8.33 -12.94
N ASP A 490 -26.48 7.23 -12.47
CA ASP A 490 -26.58 6.86 -11.06
C ASP A 490 -25.46 5.95 -10.57
N TYR A 491 -24.50 5.58 -11.41
CA TYR A 491 -23.47 4.64 -10.99
C TYR A 491 -22.64 5.16 -9.80
N GLN A 492 -22.56 4.35 -8.76
CA GLN A 492 -21.57 4.53 -7.70
C GLN A 492 -20.32 3.74 -8.07
N ILE A 493 -19.23 4.44 -8.39
CA ILE A 493 -17.95 3.83 -8.76
C ILE A 493 -16.86 4.38 -7.85
N HIS A 494 -16.30 3.53 -6.98
CA HIS A 494 -15.19 3.90 -6.10
C HIS A 494 -13.92 4.08 -6.91
N CYS A 495 -13.33 5.27 -6.93
CA CYS A 495 -12.14 5.55 -7.73
C CYS A 495 -11.40 6.75 -7.15
N GLY A 496 -10.07 6.68 -7.09
CA GLY A 496 -9.19 7.78 -6.70
C GLY A 496 -8.47 8.42 -7.90
N PRO A 497 -7.77 9.54 -7.69
CA PRO A 497 -7.10 10.30 -8.75
C PRO A 497 -5.94 9.54 -9.42
N ALA A 498 -5.46 8.46 -8.79
CA ALA A 498 -4.45 7.56 -9.35
C ALA A 498 -4.83 7.04 -10.74
N LEU A 499 -6.10 6.75 -10.99
CA LEU A 499 -6.55 6.30 -12.32
C LEU A 499 -6.42 7.40 -13.38
N GLY A 500 -6.79 8.64 -13.06
CA GLY A 500 -6.64 9.75 -14.00
C GLY A 500 -5.18 10.04 -14.35
N ALA A 501 -4.29 9.90 -13.36
CA ALA A 501 -2.85 10.01 -13.57
C ALA A 501 -2.33 8.87 -14.46
N PHE A 502 -2.77 7.64 -14.22
CA PHE A 502 -2.46 6.48 -15.06
C PHE A 502 -2.94 6.68 -16.50
N ASN A 503 -4.19 7.08 -16.71
CA ASN A 503 -4.77 7.35 -18.04
C ASN A 503 -3.94 8.39 -18.81
N THR A 504 -3.48 9.43 -18.11
CA THR A 504 -2.58 10.44 -18.70
C THR A 504 -1.24 9.85 -19.11
N TRP A 505 -0.66 8.98 -18.28
CA TRP A 505 0.62 8.32 -18.55
C TRP A 505 0.56 7.34 -19.73
N VAL A 506 -0.55 6.60 -19.89
CA VAL A 506 -0.72 5.61 -20.97
C VAL A 506 -1.27 6.19 -22.27
N LYS A 507 -1.62 7.48 -22.32
CA LYS A 507 -2.24 8.12 -23.49
C LYS A 507 -1.38 7.99 -24.74
N GLY A 508 -1.99 7.65 -25.87
CA GLY A 508 -1.32 7.42 -27.15
C GLY A 508 -0.54 6.10 -27.20
N THR A 509 -0.81 5.15 -26.30
CA THR A 509 -0.20 3.82 -26.28
C THR A 509 -1.28 2.74 -26.36
N PRO A 510 -0.93 1.46 -26.62
CA PRO A 510 -1.93 0.38 -26.61
C PRO A 510 -2.73 0.27 -25.31
N LEU A 511 -2.15 0.69 -24.18
CA LEU A 511 -2.80 0.68 -22.87
C LEU A 511 -3.84 1.79 -22.67
N GLU A 512 -3.99 2.71 -23.63
CA GLU A 512 -5.06 3.71 -23.59
C GLU A 512 -6.44 3.04 -23.52
N SER A 513 -6.66 1.97 -24.31
CA SER A 513 -7.86 1.15 -24.19
C SER A 513 -7.76 0.20 -23.01
N TRP A 514 -8.78 0.17 -22.15
CA TRP A 514 -8.81 -0.78 -21.03
C TRP A 514 -8.80 -2.24 -21.48
N ARG A 515 -9.23 -2.53 -22.71
CA ARG A 515 -9.23 -3.88 -23.31
C ARG A 515 -7.83 -4.46 -23.48
N ASN A 516 -6.79 -3.63 -23.40
CA ASN A 516 -5.39 -4.05 -23.43
C ASN A 516 -4.72 -3.94 -22.05
N ARG A 517 -5.45 -3.56 -20.99
CA ARG A 517 -4.91 -3.36 -19.64
C ARG A 517 -5.03 -4.67 -18.87
N HIS A 518 -3.94 -5.43 -18.84
CA HIS A 518 -3.79 -6.59 -17.95
C HIS A 518 -3.09 -6.18 -16.66
N VAL A 519 -3.60 -6.63 -15.51
CA VAL A 519 -3.14 -6.17 -14.18
C VAL A 519 -1.65 -6.44 -13.91
N ASP A 520 -1.14 -7.55 -14.42
CA ASP A 520 0.27 -7.95 -14.32
C ASP A 520 1.17 -7.12 -15.24
N ASP A 521 0.75 -6.91 -16.50
CA ASP A 521 1.46 -6.05 -17.45
C ASP A 521 1.57 -4.60 -16.95
N MET A 522 0.49 -4.09 -16.34
CA MET A 522 0.49 -2.78 -15.71
C MET A 522 1.49 -2.72 -14.54
N ALA A 523 1.51 -3.74 -13.68
CA ALA A 523 2.45 -3.83 -12.56
C ALA A 523 3.91 -3.81 -13.04
N GLU A 524 4.24 -4.62 -14.05
CA GLU A 524 5.58 -4.69 -14.62
C GLU A 524 6.02 -3.32 -15.18
N LYS A 525 5.18 -2.68 -16.00
CA LYS A 525 5.50 -1.37 -16.61
C LYS A 525 5.65 -0.28 -15.58
N LEU A 526 4.82 -0.30 -14.54
CA LEU A 526 4.88 0.65 -13.44
C LEU A 526 6.18 0.49 -12.63
N MET A 527 6.56 -0.75 -12.30
CA MET A 527 7.80 -1.04 -11.58
C MET A 527 9.05 -0.72 -12.42
N ALA A 528 9.06 -1.09 -13.70
CA ALA A 528 10.13 -0.76 -14.64
C ALA A 528 10.26 0.76 -14.82
N GLY A 529 9.14 1.47 -15.02
CA GLY A 529 9.15 2.92 -15.10
C GLY A 529 9.64 3.57 -13.82
N ALA A 530 9.23 3.08 -12.65
CA ALA A 530 9.68 3.63 -11.37
C ALA A 530 11.20 3.50 -11.20
N ALA A 531 11.77 2.36 -11.61
CA ALA A 531 13.21 2.16 -11.61
C ALA A 531 13.93 3.14 -12.55
N GLN A 532 13.41 3.36 -13.75
CA GLN A 532 13.95 4.35 -14.69
C GLN A 532 13.86 5.79 -14.17
N VAL A 533 12.76 6.16 -13.52
CA VAL A 533 12.59 7.48 -12.88
C VAL A 533 13.66 7.68 -11.81
N LEU A 534 13.87 6.68 -10.95
CA LEU A 534 14.87 6.73 -9.91
C LEU A 534 16.28 6.83 -10.49
N ASP A 535 16.63 5.96 -11.43
CA ASP A 535 17.94 5.95 -12.07
C ASP A 535 18.24 7.31 -12.72
N SER A 536 17.32 7.83 -13.53
CA SER A 536 17.41 9.14 -14.16
C SER A 536 17.62 10.28 -13.15
N ARG A 537 16.94 10.23 -11.99
CA ARG A 537 17.09 11.24 -10.94
C ARG A 537 18.44 11.11 -10.23
N TYR A 538 18.89 9.89 -9.93
CA TYR A 538 20.20 9.65 -9.34
C TYR A 538 21.33 10.15 -10.24
N GLN A 539 21.31 9.81 -11.54
CA GLN A 539 22.32 10.28 -12.49
C GLN A 539 22.42 11.82 -12.51
N ARG A 540 21.29 12.53 -12.44
CA ARG A 540 21.29 14.00 -12.37
C ARG A 540 21.90 14.57 -11.09
N PHE A 541 21.75 13.91 -9.95
CA PHE A 541 22.38 14.38 -8.72
C PHE A 541 23.92 14.26 -8.78
N PHE A 542 24.44 13.35 -9.60
CA PHE A 542 25.88 13.14 -9.79
C PHE A 542 26.46 13.87 -11.01
N ALA A 543 25.63 14.23 -12.00
CA ALA A 543 26.00 15.13 -13.07
C ALA A 543 26.07 16.58 -12.54
N GLY A 544 27.26 17.20 -12.54
CA GLY A 544 27.46 18.56 -12.04
C GLY A 544 26.57 19.63 -12.71
N PRO A 545 26.54 20.87 -12.20
CA PRO A 545 25.53 21.89 -12.52
C PRO A 545 25.54 22.49 -13.95
N GLY A 546 26.03 21.77 -14.97
CA GLY A 546 26.21 22.31 -16.33
C GLY A 546 25.78 21.42 -17.51
N GLN A 547 25.15 20.27 -17.30
CA GLN A 547 24.81 19.35 -18.42
C GLN A 547 23.38 18.77 -18.39
N GLY A 548 22.43 19.43 -17.72
CA GLY A 548 21.05 18.94 -17.69
C GLY A 548 20.19 19.51 -18.82
N ASN A 549 20.13 18.86 -19.98
CA ASN A 549 18.93 18.95 -20.81
C ASN A 549 17.75 18.40 -19.98
N HIS A 550 16.59 19.04 -20.02
CA HIS A 550 15.34 18.47 -19.52
C HIS A 550 15.05 17.20 -20.33
N PRO A 551 15.08 15.97 -19.78
CA PRO A 551 14.43 14.88 -20.46
C PRO A 551 12.93 14.94 -20.13
N ASP A 552 12.15 14.67 -21.16
CA ASP A 552 10.73 14.43 -21.08
C ASP A 552 10.46 13.29 -20.08
N THR A 553 9.29 13.34 -19.44
CA THR A 553 8.77 12.25 -18.63
C THR A 553 8.77 10.96 -19.45
N PRO A 554 9.39 9.84 -18.99
CA PRO A 554 9.50 8.64 -19.80
C PRO A 554 8.10 8.13 -20.16
N ARG A 555 7.75 8.27 -21.45
CA ARG A 555 6.51 7.72 -22.00
C ARG A 555 6.71 6.22 -22.20
N ILE A 556 5.63 5.43 -22.12
CA ILE A 556 5.70 3.95 -22.18
C ILE A 556 6.43 3.41 -23.42
N HIS A 557 6.45 4.17 -24.53
CA HIS A 557 7.22 3.83 -25.74
C HIS A 557 8.74 3.68 -25.50
N GLU A 558 9.28 4.26 -24.42
CA GLU A 558 10.70 4.15 -24.02
C GLU A 558 10.98 2.95 -23.09
N ILE A 559 9.93 2.26 -22.59
CA ILE A 559 10.06 1.11 -21.67
C ILE A 559 10.19 -0.22 -22.43
N GLN A 560 10.00 -0.24 -23.75
CA GLN A 560 9.97 -1.48 -24.55
C GLN A 560 11.35 -2.09 -24.88
N SER A 561 12.49 -1.51 -24.46
CA SER A 561 13.83 -1.99 -24.88
C SER A 561 14.54 -2.92 -23.88
N ALA A 562 13.88 -3.45 -22.86
CA ALA A 562 14.53 -4.31 -21.84
C ALA A 562 14.41 -5.82 -22.11
N ARG A 563 13.89 -6.24 -23.28
CA ARG A 563 13.70 -7.68 -23.63
C ARG A 563 14.79 -8.28 -24.51
N ASP A 564 15.68 -7.47 -25.11
CA ASP A 564 16.68 -7.93 -26.10
C ASP A 564 18.16 -7.71 -25.68
N LEU A 565 18.44 -7.61 -24.38
CA LEU A 565 19.78 -7.70 -23.78
C LEU A 565 19.71 -8.58 -22.53
#